data_AF-A0A352AIN8-F1
#
_entry.id   AF-A0A352AIN8-F1
#
_cell.length_a   1.000
_cell.length_b   1.000
_cell.length_c   1.000
_cell.angle_alpha   90.00
_cell.angle_beta   90.00
_cell.angle_gamma   90.00
#
_symmetry.space_group_name_H-M   'P 1'
#
loop_
_entity.id
_entity.type
_entity.pdbx_description
1 polymer ?
#
loop_
_entity_poly.entity_id
_entity_poly.type
_entity_poly.pdbx_seq_one_letter_code
_entity_poly.pdbx_strand_id
1 'polypeptide(L)'
;MSTSDVSSEVVELLSSLTGRHLTQDEMTPSVKFLAALAITTMGVMFADGTVEPEERQLLSKMIAVLVPPEGNVRHMMQVLVSGLEENPFYQNPQVWLKLTTSLSELERVLLLSLAFEMAAIDAHIDPKEESYLYLTANALEIDPRIPEVLNAWLQNQSIPDAAVWEELLIKLQPQQFEHLGIRLVSLDAVEIVSCLVGRRLSRVDITPSAVFLLALVMMTLGVMFADGEVQPEEQRLLFKTVNRLIPNRDDELRQWLNNAIATLESNPEYRHPHSFVKLTTALSGSEKLLALGFVYEMSAVDGIIDPKEKKYLQLTANFLEIDPRYEAVMAAGFGGEGIEDEKAFTELRSQLNPEQFWYLNAVFVDAAKYILDSLEVCSS
;
A
#
# COMPACT_ATOMS: atom_id res chain seq x y z
N MET A 1 9.52 -28.14 0.94
CA MET A 1 10.86 -27.53 0.90
C MET A 1 11.49 -27.88 -0.43
N SER A 2 11.47 -26.91 -1.36
CA SER A 2 12.35 -26.91 -2.53
C SER A 2 12.85 -25.48 -2.64
N THR A 3 14.05 -25.22 -2.14
CA THR A 3 14.79 -23.99 -2.44
C THR A 3 15.05 -24.02 -3.94
N SER A 4 14.28 -23.25 -4.72
CA SER A 4 14.51 -23.16 -6.16
C SER A 4 15.94 -22.65 -6.36
N ASP A 5 16.79 -23.47 -6.98
CA ASP A 5 18.15 -23.09 -7.35
C ASP A 5 18.08 -21.78 -8.14
N VAL A 6 18.58 -20.70 -7.53
CA VAL A 6 18.83 -19.47 -8.26
C VAL A 6 19.92 -19.82 -9.26
N SER A 7 19.60 -19.82 -10.55
CA SER A 7 20.60 -20.09 -11.57
C SER A 7 21.74 -19.09 -11.40
N SER A 8 22.98 -19.57 -11.47
CA SER A 8 24.18 -18.73 -11.40
C SER A 8 24.11 -17.56 -12.39
N GLU A 9 23.40 -17.74 -13.49
CA GLU A 9 23.13 -16.73 -14.52
C GLU A 9 22.37 -15.50 -14.00
N VAL A 10 21.39 -15.66 -13.10
CA VAL A 10 20.65 -14.52 -12.52
C VAL A 10 21.56 -13.69 -11.63
N VAL A 11 22.39 -14.36 -10.81
CA VAL A 11 23.36 -13.69 -9.93
C VAL A 11 24.40 -12.95 -10.76
N GLU A 12 24.92 -13.58 -11.82
CA GLU A 12 25.89 -12.96 -12.75
C GLU A 12 25.29 -11.75 -13.46
N LEU A 13 24.06 -11.86 -13.97
CA LEU A 13 23.37 -10.76 -14.64
C LEU A 13 23.20 -9.56 -13.69
N LEU A 14 22.67 -9.78 -12.49
CA LEU A 14 22.47 -8.69 -11.53
C LEU A 14 23.79 -8.16 -10.98
N SER A 15 24.82 -8.99 -10.86
CA SER A 15 26.17 -8.54 -10.50
C SER A 15 26.77 -7.62 -11.57
N SER A 16 26.58 -7.98 -12.84
CA SER A 16 27.05 -7.17 -13.97
C SER A 16 26.34 -5.82 -14.04
N LEU A 17 25.03 -5.80 -13.80
CA LEU A 17 24.22 -4.58 -13.78
C LEU A 17 24.53 -3.66 -12.61
N THR A 18 24.77 -4.24 -11.44
CA THR A 18 25.03 -3.43 -10.23
C THR A 18 26.49 -3.04 -10.07
N GLY A 19 27.40 -3.61 -10.87
CA GLY A 19 28.85 -3.47 -10.68
C GLY A 19 29.36 -4.07 -9.37
N ARG A 20 28.53 -4.89 -8.69
CA ARG A 20 28.83 -5.51 -7.39
C ARG A 20 28.86 -7.01 -7.55
N HIS A 21 29.75 -7.67 -6.81
CA HIS A 21 29.76 -9.13 -6.75
C HIS A 21 28.65 -9.61 -5.80
N LEU A 22 27.46 -9.87 -6.34
CA LEU A 22 26.33 -10.36 -5.55
C LEU A 22 26.49 -11.85 -5.25
N THR A 23 26.00 -12.28 -4.09
CA THR A 23 25.92 -13.71 -3.71
C THR A 23 24.51 -14.24 -3.89
N GLN A 24 24.34 -15.58 -3.86
CA GLN A 24 23.01 -16.19 -3.87
C GLN A 24 22.16 -15.78 -2.66
N ASP A 25 22.77 -15.53 -1.51
CA ASP A 25 22.06 -15.12 -0.29
C ASP A 25 21.49 -13.70 -0.41
N GLU A 26 22.12 -12.85 -1.22
CA GLU A 26 21.62 -11.52 -1.53
C GLU A 26 20.44 -11.55 -2.53
N MET A 27 20.19 -12.68 -3.20
CA MET A 27 19.08 -12.88 -4.15
C MET A 27 17.79 -13.27 -3.43
N THR A 28 17.31 -12.38 -2.55
CA THR A 28 16.01 -12.55 -1.91
C THR A 28 14.85 -12.49 -2.94
N PRO A 29 13.66 -13.01 -2.62
CA PRO A 29 12.49 -12.91 -3.51
C PRO A 29 12.20 -11.46 -3.94
N SER A 30 12.29 -10.51 -3.00
CA SER A 30 12.12 -9.07 -3.24
C SER A 30 13.02 -8.56 -4.36
N VAL A 31 14.30 -8.96 -4.33
CA VAL A 31 15.34 -8.49 -5.24
C VAL A 31 15.10 -9.02 -6.65
N LYS A 32 14.77 -10.31 -6.78
CA LYS A 32 14.47 -10.91 -8.09
C LYS A 32 13.24 -10.27 -8.71
N PHE A 33 12.18 -10.11 -7.93
CA PHE A 33 10.94 -9.50 -8.40
C PHE A 33 11.15 -8.04 -8.82
N LEU A 34 11.80 -7.22 -7.98
CA LEU A 34 12.04 -5.81 -8.29
C LEU A 34 13.03 -5.61 -9.45
N ALA A 35 14.00 -6.51 -9.62
CA ALA A 35 14.88 -6.50 -10.78
C ALA A 35 14.11 -6.81 -12.08
N ALA A 36 13.24 -7.82 -12.05
CA ALA A 36 12.35 -8.12 -13.17
C ALA A 36 11.44 -6.92 -13.47
N LEU A 37 10.86 -6.30 -12.43
CA LEU A 37 10.04 -5.10 -12.55
C LEU A 37 10.79 -3.95 -13.21
N ALA A 38 11.97 -3.60 -12.71
CA ALA A 38 12.77 -2.52 -13.27
C ALA A 38 13.10 -2.76 -14.76
N ILE A 39 13.44 -3.99 -15.13
CA ILE A 39 13.79 -4.31 -16.52
C ILE A 39 12.58 -4.28 -17.43
N THR A 40 11.46 -4.88 -17.00
CA THR A 40 10.22 -4.88 -17.80
C THR A 40 9.68 -3.47 -17.97
N THR A 41 9.67 -2.65 -16.91
CA THR A 41 9.19 -1.26 -16.96
C THR A 41 10.10 -0.37 -17.79
N MET A 42 11.43 -0.51 -17.71
CA MET A 42 12.32 0.17 -18.65
C MET A 42 12.09 -0.30 -20.09
N GLY A 43 11.77 -1.57 -20.31
CA GLY A 43 11.39 -2.07 -21.63
C GLY A 43 10.15 -1.39 -22.21
N VAL A 44 9.14 -1.12 -21.36
CA VAL A 44 7.96 -0.33 -21.70
C VAL A 44 8.35 1.11 -22.06
N MET A 45 9.08 1.80 -21.17
CA MET A 45 9.50 3.19 -21.38
C MET A 45 10.34 3.38 -22.65
N PHE A 46 11.12 2.38 -23.05
CA PHE A 46 11.93 2.43 -24.27
C PHE A 46 11.24 1.85 -25.51
N ALA A 47 9.99 1.41 -25.42
CA ALA A 47 9.27 0.78 -26.53
C ALA A 47 9.06 1.73 -27.71
N ASP A 48 8.92 3.03 -27.43
CA ASP A 48 8.75 4.06 -28.43
C ASP A 48 10.07 4.57 -29.06
N GLY A 49 11.18 4.33 -28.36
CA GLY A 49 12.55 4.74 -28.70
C GLY A 49 13.07 5.95 -27.91
N THR A 50 12.29 6.53 -27.00
CA THR A 50 12.59 7.76 -26.26
C THR A 50 12.10 7.67 -24.83
N VAL A 51 12.97 7.96 -23.85
CA VAL A 51 12.55 8.02 -22.44
C VAL A 51 12.48 9.44 -21.96
N GLU A 52 11.29 9.86 -21.54
CA GLU A 52 11.03 11.14 -20.93
C GLU A 52 11.48 11.16 -19.45
N PRO A 53 11.96 12.30 -18.92
CA PRO A 53 12.33 12.43 -17.51
C PRO A 53 11.22 12.00 -16.53
N GLU A 54 9.96 12.25 -16.89
CA GLU A 54 8.76 11.94 -16.12
C GLU A 54 8.61 10.42 -15.90
N GLU A 55 8.88 9.61 -16.93
CA GLU A 55 8.81 8.15 -16.84
C GLU A 55 9.88 7.57 -15.90
N ARG A 56 11.10 8.16 -15.91
CA ARG A 56 12.16 7.76 -14.97
C ARG A 56 11.80 8.09 -13.52
N GLN A 57 11.20 9.26 -13.33
CA GLN A 57 10.69 9.66 -12.03
C GLN A 57 9.57 8.73 -11.57
N LEU A 58 8.71 8.28 -12.48
CA LEU A 58 7.64 7.34 -12.17
C LEU A 58 8.18 5.97 -11.75
N LEU A 59 9.19 5.43 -12.43
CA LEU A 59 9.82 4.15 -12.02
C LEU A 59 10.43 4.28 -10.61
N SER A 60 11.10 5.40 -10.35
CA SER A 60 11.66 5.70 -9.03
C SER A 60 10.57 5.81 -7.96
N LYS A 61 9.43 6.42 -8.29
CA LYS A 61 8.25 6.53 -7.43
C LYS A 61 7.63 5.15 -7.16
N MET A 62 7.45 4.32 -8.18
CA MET A 62 6.93 2.96 -8.05
C MET A 62 7.79 2.13 -7.10
N ILE A 63 9.10 2.11 -7.30
CA ILE A 63 10.02 1.40 -6.40
C ILE A 63 9.89 1.96 -4.98
N ALA A 64 9.85 3.29 -4.81
CA ALA A 64 9.73 3.91 -3.49
C ALA A 64 8.42 3.60 -2.75
N VAL A 65 7.32 3.30 -3.46
CA VAL A 65 6.05 2.87 -2.86
C VAL A 65 6.11 1.39 -2.47
N LEU A 66 6.74 0.55 -3.29
CA LEU A 66 6.79 -0.90 -3.10
C LEU A 66 7.78 -1.35 -2.02
N VAL A 67 8.87 -0.62 -1.79
CA VAL A 67 9.88 -0.97 -0.78
C VAL A 67 10.07 0.11 0.28
N PRO A 68 10.42 -0.27 1.53
CA PRO A 68 10.67 0.68 2.60
C PRO A 68 11.76 1.70 2.22
N PRO A 69 11.68 2.92 2.76
CA PRO A 69 12.63 3.96 2.43
C PRO A 69 14.06 3.68 2.92
N GLU A 70 14.19 2.86 3.95
CA GLU A 70 15.44 2.41 4.55
C GLU A 70 15.68 0.94 4.24
N GLY A 71 16.87 0.59 3.76
CA GLY A 71 17.27 -0.80 3.56
C GLY A 71 18.14 -1.05 2.33
N ASN A 72 18.82 -2.20 2.36
CA ASN A 72 19.74 -2.62 1.30
C ASN A 72 19.04 -2.81 -0.06
N VAL A 73 17.77 -3.24 -0.05
CA VAL A 73 16.99 -3.47 -1.28
C VAL A 73 16.79 -2.17 -2.06
N ARG A 74 16.39 -1.09 -1.38
CA ARG A 74 16.16 0.22 -2.04
C ARG A 74 17.43 0.77 -2.68
N HIS A 75 18.55 0.72 -1.96
CA HIS A 75 19.83 1.15 -2.50
C HIS A 75 20.26 0.28 -3.70
N MET A 76 20.10 -1.03 -3.60
CA MET A 76 20.42 -1.92 -4.72
C MET A 76 19.54 -1.65 -5.94
N MET A 77 18.25 -1.37 -5.75
CA MET A 77 17.36 -1.03 -6.87
C MET A 77 17.77 0.27 -7.57
N GLN A 78 18.23 1.29 -6.83
CA GLN A 78 18.76 2.51 -7.43
C GLN A 78 19.98 2.21 -8.31
N VAL A 79 20.93 1.41 -7.81
CA VAL A 79 22.13 1.02 -8.57
C VAL A 79 21.76 0.19 -9.80
N LEU A 80 20.81 -0.74 -9.67
CA LEU A 80 20.33 -1.58 -10.77
C LEU A 80 19.67 -0.75 -11.88
N VAL A 81 18.81 0.21 -11.53
CA VAL A 81 18.16 1.11 -12.51
C VAL A 81 19.22 1.90 -13.27
N SER A 82 20.21 2.48 -12.58
CA SER A 82 21.34 3.16 -13.24
C SER A 82 22.13 2.22 -14.16
N GLY A 83 22.40 0.99 -13.73
CA GLY A 83 23.11 0.00 -14.56
C GLY A 83 22.36 -0.40 -15.82
N LEU A 84 21.03 -0.40 -15.78
CA LEU A 84 20.17 -0.68 -16.95
C LEU A 84 20.12 0.47 -17.94
N GLU A 85 20.28 1.72 -17.49
CA GLU A 85 20.44 2.86 -18.41
C GLU A 85 21.73 2.73 -19.24
N GLU A 86 22.79 2.18 -18.64
CA GLU A 86 24.08 1.97 -19.30
C GLU A 86 24.10 0.69 -20.15
N ASN A 87 23.33 -0.34 -19.76
CA ASN A 87 23.29 -1.64 -20.41
C ASN A 87 21.84 -2.04 -20.70
N PRO A 88 21.35 -1.84 -21.94
CA PRO A 88 19.92 -1.92 -22.26
C PRO A 88 19.42 -3.37 -22.40
N PHE A 89 19.61 -4.20 -21.37
CA PHE A 89 19.17 -5.60 -21.37
C PHE A 89 17.66 -5.76 -21.55
N TYR A 90 16.87 -4.74 -21.26
CA TYR A 90 15.43 -4.68 -21.54
C TYR A 90 15.09 -4.83 -23.03
N GLN A 91 16.03 -4.51 -23.94
CA GLN A 91 15.87 -4.73 -25.38
C GLN A 91 16.05 -6.19 -25.81
N ASN A 92 16.56 -7.06 -24.93
CA ASN A 92 16.77 -8.47 -25.23
C ASN A 92 15.83 -9.36 -24.40
N PRO A 93 14.72 -9.84 -24.98
CA PRO A 93 13.77 -10.72 -24.30
C PRO A 93 14.39 -11.95 -23.67
N GLN A 94 15.40 -12.54 -24.30
CA GLN A 94 16.07 -13.74 -23.79
C GLN A 94 16.86 -13.48 -22.51
N VAL A 95 17.26 -12.23 -22.24
CA VAL A 95 18.02 -11.86 -21.03
C VAL A 95 17.06 -11.62 -19.88
N TRP A 96 16.02 -10.81 -20.07
CA TRP A 96 15.12 -10.49 -18.97
C TRP A 96 14.16 -11.62 -18.62
N LEU A 97 13.78 -12.47 -19.58
CA LEU A 97 12.99 -13.68 -19.29
C LEU A 97 13.69 -14.62 -18.30
N LYS A 98 15.03 -14.61 -18.23
CA LYS A 98 15.77 -15.39 -17.23
C LYS A 98 15.41 -14.98 -15.81
N LEU A 99 15.21 -13.69 -15.57
CA LEU A 99 14.83 -13.14 -14.26
C LEU A 99 13.39 -13.50 -13.89
N THR A 100 12.55 -13.82 -14.87
CA THR A 100 11.15 -14.18 -14.64
C THR A 100 10.93 -15.69 -14.51
N THR A 101 11.92 -16.51 -14.85
CA THR A 101 11.83 -17.99 -14.73
C THR A 101 11.51 -18.46 -13.32
N SER A 102 12.03 -17.78 -12.29
CA SER A 102 11.75 -18.12 -10.88
C SER A 102 10.45 -17.52 -10.36
N LEU A 103 9.76 -16.68 -11.13
CA LEU A 103 8.51 -16.08 -10.72
C LEU A 103 7.36 -17.06 -10.93
N SER A 104 6.54 -17.19 -9.89
CA SER A 104 5.23 -17.83 -9.92
C SER A 104 4.27 -17.12 -10.86
N GLU A 105 3.17 -17.79 -11.22
CA GLU A 105 2.11 -17.19 -12.05
C GLU A 105 1.61 -15.86 -11.46
N LEU A 106 1.34 -15.82 -10.15
CA LEU A 106 0.86 -14.61 -9.47
C LEU A 106 1.88 -13.46 -9.55
N GLU A 107 3.16 -13.76 -9.36
CA GLU A 107 4.23 -12.76 -9.47
C GLU A 107 4.38 -12.24 -10.91
N ARG A 108 4.19 -13.09 -11.92
CA ARG A 108 4.19 -12.65 -13.33
C ARG A 108 2.99 -11.76 -13.65
N VAL A 109 1.81 -12.09 -13.14
CA VAL A 109 0.60 -11.26 -13.28
C VAL A 109 0.78 -9.91 -12.57
N LEU A 110 1.36 -9.91 -11.36
CA LEU A 110 1.69 -8.66 -10.65
C LEU A 110 2.71 -7.82 -11.41
N LEU A 111 3.79 -8.44 -11.90
CA LEU A 111 4.81 -7.79 -12.72
C LEU A 111 4.19 -7.10 -13.94
N LEU A 112 3.36 -7.81 -14.69
CA LEU A 112 2.66 -7.27 -15.86
C LEU A 112 1.72 -6.12 -15.45
N SER A 113 0.95 -6.30 -14.39
CA SER A 113 0.01 -5.29 -13.91
C SER A 113 0.68 -3.98 -13.51
N LEU A 114 1.85 -4.04 -12.85
CA LEU A 114 2.65 -2.86 -12.53
C LEU A 114 3.26 -2.24 -13.80
N ALA A 115 3.71 -3.06 -14.76
CA ALA A 115 4.23 -2.54 -16.03
C ALA A 115 3.15 -1.80 -16.85
N PHE A 116 1.91 -2.26 -16.80
CA PHE A 116 0.77 -1.56 -17.38
C PHE A 116 0.51 -0.21 -16.70
N GLU A 117 0.61 -0.13 -15.37
CA GLU A 117 0.48 1.12 -14.63
C GLU A 117 1.58 2.13 -14.98
N MET A 118 2.80 1.67 -15.23
CA MET A 118 3.88 2.53 -15.71
C MET A 118 3.57 3.16 -17.06
N ALA A 119 2.94 2.42 -17.97
CA ALA A 119 2.60 2.92 -19.30
C ALA A 119 1.42 3.91 -19.28
N ALA A 120 0.56 3.83 -18.25
CA ALA A 120 -0.72 4.54 -18.23
C ALA A 120 -0.69 5.88 -17.46
N ILE A 121 0.41 6.64 -17.55
CA ILE A 121 0.69 7.84 -16.73
C ILE A 121 -0.47 8.86 -16.77
N ASP A 122 -1.13 9.00 -17.92
CA ASP A 122 -2.28 9.91 -18.14
C ASP A 122 -3.57 9.16 -18.57
N ALA A 123 -3.75 7.92 -18.11
CA ALA A 123 -4.82 7.03 -18.61
C ALA A 123 -4.78 6.82 -20.13
N HIS A 124 -3.59 6.95 -20.71
CA HIS A 124 -3.29 6.66 -22.10
C HIS A 124 -2.04 5.79 -22.14
N ILE A 125 -2.04 4.79 -23.02
CA ILE A 125 -0.90 3.91 -23.26
C ILE A 125 -0.57 4.04 -24.75
N ASP A 126 0.68 4.31 -25.10
CA ASP A 126 1.11 4.42 -26.49
C ASP A 126 0.98 3.05 -27.18
N PRO A 127 0.57 2.96 -28.45
CA PRO A 127 0.44 1.69 -29.17
C PRO A 127 1.70 0.80 -29.16
N LYS A 128 2.91 1.40 -29.09
CA LYS A 128 4.16 0.63 -29.01
C LYS A 128 4.39 0.06 -27.61
N GLU A 129 4.08 0.82 -26.57
CA GLU A 129 4.10 0.34 -25.18
C GLU A 129 3.08 -0.77 -24.98
N GLU A 130 1.85 -0.57 -25.48
CA GLU A 130 0.80 -1.58 -25.50
C GLU A 130 1.31 -2.85 -26.20
N SER A 131 1.84 -2.72 -27.42
CA SER A 131 2.40 -3.87 -28.13
C SER A 131 3.51 -4.58 -27.35
N TYR A 132 4.40 -3.84 -26.67
CA TYR A 132 5.43 -4.40 -25.82
C TYR A 132 4.84 -5.17 -24.63
N LEU A 133 3.81 -4.62 -23.98
CA LEU A 133 3.12 -5.24 -22.85
C LEU A 133 2.40 -6.54 -23.25
N TYR A 134 1.73 -6.59 -24.39
CA TYR A 134 1.11 -7.83 -24.90
C TYR A 134 2.14 -8.89 -25.27
N LEU A 135 3.26 -8.50 -25.88
CA LEU A 135 4.37 -9.43 -26.15
C LEU A 135 4.99 -9.97 -24.85
N THR A 136 5.14 -9.10 -23.86
CA THR A 136 5.60 -9.46 -22.51
C THR A 136 4.65 -10.43 -21.85
N ALA A 137 3.33 -10.18 -21.88
CA ALA A 137 2.31 -11.07 -21.33
C ALA A 137 2.39 -12.48 -21.96
N ASN A 138 2.50 -12.54 -23.29
CA ASN A 138 2.65 -13.80 -24.01
C ASN A 138 3.95 -14.53 -23.65
N ALA A 139 5.07 -13.82 -23.54
CA ALA A 139 6.35 -14.41 -23.17
C ALA A 139 6.38 -14.90 -21.70
N LEU A 140 5.57 -14.30 -20.83
CA LEU A 140 5.37 -14.73 -19.44
C LEU A 140 4.33 -15.85 -19.28
N GLU A 141 3.70 -16.27 -20.37
CA GLU A 141 2.63 -17.28 -20.40
C GLU A 141 1.39 -16.85 -19.58
N ILE A 142 1.08 -15.55 -19.57
CA ILE A 142 -0.09 -14.99 -18.88
C ILE A 142 -1.32 -15.13 -19.79
N ASP A 143 -2.49 -15.40 -19.20
CA ASP A 143 -3.77 -15.44 -19.92
C ASP A 143 -3.95 -14.16 -20.75
N PRO A 144 -4.17 -14.24 -22.07
CA PRO A 144 -4.25 -13.07 -22.95
C PRO A 144 -5.42 -12.13 -22.62
N ARG A 145 -6.41 -12.57 -21.85
CA ARG A 145 -7.53 -11.71 -21.40
C ARG A 145 -7.12 -10.77 -20.26
N ILE A 146 -6.06 -11.09 -19.51
CA ILE A 146 -5.53 -10.24 -18.43
C ILE A 146 -5.01 -8.89 -18.95
N PRO A 147 -4.13 -8.81 -19.97
CA PRO A 147 -3.71 -7.52 -20.52
C PRO A 147 -4.89 -6.74 -21.12
N GLU A 148 -5.91 -7.40 -21.68
CA GLU A 148 -7.12 -6.72 -22.18
C GLU A 148 -7.89 -6.01 -21.06
N VAL A 149 -8.13 -6.67 -19.92
CA VAL A 149 -8.83 -6.04 -18.79
C VAL A 149 -7.99 -4.95 -18.12
N LEU A 150 -6.68 -5.14 -17.99
CA LEU A 150 -5.76 -4.13 -17.44
C LEU A 150 -5.73 -2.86 -18.30
N ASN A 151 -5.59 -3.04 -19.62
CA ASN A 151 -5.59 -1.96 -20.59
C ASN A 151 -6.89 -1.15 -20.52
N ALA A 152 -8.03 -1.83 -20.53
CA ALA A 152 -9.34 -1.19 -20.43
C ALA A 152 -9.49 -0.44 -19.10
N TRP A 153 -9.12 -1.06 -17.97
CA TRP A 153 -9.23 -0.47 -16.65
C TRP A 153 -8.37 0.80 -16.49
N LEU A 154 -7.12 0.78 -16.97
CA LEU A 154 -6.21 1.91 -16.85
C LEU A 154 -6.56 3.06 -17.79
N GLN A 155 -7.08 2.75 -18.98
CA GLN A 155 -7.55 3.76 -19.94
C GLN A 155 -9.00 4.23 -19.68
N ASN A 156 -9.59 3.88 -18.53
CA ASN A 156 -10.95 4.25 -18.13
C ASN A 156 -12.03 3.82 -19.16
N GLN A 157 -11.86 2.64 -19.73
CA GLN A 157 -12.79 2.01 -20.66
C GLN A 157 -13.65 0.96 -19.94
N SER A 158 -14.73 0.52 -20.60
CA SER A 158 -15.54 -0.58 -20.08
C SER A 158 -14.69 -1.86 -20.02
N ILE A 159 -14.71 -2.53 -18.86
CA ILE A 159 -14.05 -3.81 -18.68
C ILE A 159 -14.68 -4.85 -19.63
N PRO A 160 -13.89 -5.50 -20.50
CA PRO A 160 -14.42 -6.39 -21.54
C PRO A 160 -14.93 -7.73 -20.97
N ASP A 161 -14.30 -8.22 -19.90
CA ASP A 161 -14.68 -9.47 -19.22
C ASP A 161 -14.67 -9.26 -17.70
N ALA A 162 -15.86 -9.16 -17.11
CA ALA A 162 -16.01 -8.93 -15.67
C ALA A 162 -15.54 -10.12 -14.82
N ALA A 163 -15.64 -11.35 -15.33
CA ALA A 163 -15.20 -12.54 -14.59
C ALA A 163 -13.66 -12.58 -14.50
N VAL A 164 -12.97 -12.22 -15.59
CA VAL A 164 -11.50 -12.10 -15.60
C VAL A 164 -11.06 -10.95 -14.69
N TRP A 165 -11.80 -9.84 -14.65
CA TRP A 165 -11.51 -8.75 -13.72
C TRP A 165 -11.65 -9.18 -12.26
N GLU A 166 -12.72 -9.88 -11.89
CA GLU A 166 -12.89 -10.41 -10.52
C GLU A 166 -11.78 -11.41 -10.15
N GLU A 167 -11.40 -12.29 -11.08
CA GLU A 167 -10.27 -13.20 -10.89
C GLU A 167 -8.96 -12.43 -10.68
N LEU A 168 -8.73 -11.38 -11.46
CA LEU A 168 -7.55 -10.53 -11.34
C LEU A 168 -7.49 -9.80 -9.99
N LEU A 169 -8.63 -9.29 -9.49
CA LEU A 169 -8.72 -8.68 -8.16
C LEU A 169 -8.32 -9.67 -7.07
N ILE A 170 -8.68 -10.95 -7.21
CA ILE A 170 -8.31 -12.01 -6.26
C ILE A 170 -6.82 -12.36 -6.38
N LYS A 171 -6.28 -12.47 -7.60
CA LYS A 171 -4.85 -12.77 -7.88
C LYS A 171 -3.90 -11.63 -7.48
N LEU A 172 -4.42 -10.41 -7.32
CA LEU A 172 -3.63 -9.23 -6.98
C LEU A 172 -3.84 -8.75 -5.53
N GLN A 173 -4.39 -9.60 -4.67
CA GLN A 173 -4.52 -9.29 -3.25
C GLN A 173 -3.13 -9.19 -2.59
N PRO A 174 -2.85 -8.14 -1.78
CA PRO A 174 -1.53 -7.91 -1.18
C PRO A 174 -0.97 -9.12 -0.40
N GLN A 175 -1.84 -9.88 0.28
CA GLN A 175 -1.47 -11.05 1.10
C GLN A 175 -0.75 -12.14 0.28
N GLN A 176 -1.04 -12.22 -1.03
CA GLN A 176 -0.41 -13.22 -1.91
C GLN A 176 1.06 -12.91 -2.21
N PHE A 177 1.54 -11.73 -1.81
CA PHE A 177 2.88 -11.22 -2.11
C PHE A 177 3.68 -10.86 -0.85
N GLU A 178 3.23 -11.25 0.34
CA GLU A 178 3.95 -10.98 1.60
C GLU A 178 5.39 -11.53 1.59
N HIS A 179 5.61 -12.69 0.94
CA HIS A 179 6.93 -13.30 0.82
C HIS A 179 7.92 -12.48 -0.02
N LEU A 180 7.42 -11.54 -0.84
CA LEU A 180 8.26 -10.59 -1.57
C LEU A 180 8.77 -9.47 -0.67
N GLY A 181 8.23 -9.29 0.54
CA GLY A 181 8.62 -8.18 1.41
C GLY A 181 8.38 -6.80 0.80
N ILE A 182 7.46 -6.71 -0.17
CA ILE A 182 6.98 -5.46 -0.77
C ILE A 182 5.62 -5.10 -0.18
N ARG A 183 5.26 -3.82 -0.24
CA ARG A 183 3.90 -3.39 0.12
C ARG A 183 3.11 -2.98 -1.10
N LEU A 184 2.00 -3.67 -1.28
CA LEU A 184 1.11 -3.48 -2.41
C LEU A 184 -0.22 -2.88 -1.94
N VAL A 185 -0.65 -1.80 -2.58
CA VAL A 185 -2.02 -1.29 -2.45
C VAL A 185 -2.93 -2.17 -3.32
N SER A 186 -4.06 -2.64 -2.78
CA SER A 186 -5.02 -3.43 -3.57
C SER A 186 -5.71 -2.57 -4.62
N LEU A 187 -6.17 -3.18 -5.72
CA LEU A 187 -6.93 -2.47 -6.75
C LEU A 187 -8.27 -1.92 -6.21
N ASP A 188 -8.91 -2.62 -5.27
CA ASP A 188 -10.06 -2.11 -4.52
C ASP A 188 -9.74 -0.81 -3.77
N ALA A 189 -8.59 -0.75 -3.09
CA ALA A 189 -8.15 0.45 -2.38
C ALA A 189 -7.89 1.60 -3.37
N VAL A 190 -7.29 1.32 -4.54
CA VAL A 190 -7.10 2.33 -5.59
C VAL A 190 -8.43 2.92 -6.03
N GLU A 191 -9.45 2.10 -6.24
CA GLU A 191 -10.78 2.56 -6.65
C GLU A 191 -11.42 3.45 -5.59
N ILE A 192 -11.38 3.03 -4.32
CA ILE A 192 -11.91 3.81 -3.19
C ILE A 192 -11.18 5.15 -3.08
N VAL A 193 -9.84 5.15 -3.06
CA VAL A 193 -9.07 6.39 -2.94
C VAL A 193 -9.31 7.30 -4.14
N SER A 194 -9.40 6.75 -5.36
CA SER A 194 -9.72 7.53 -6.57
C SER A 194 -11.08 8.23 -6.43
N CYS A 195 -12.09 7.51 -5.92
CA CYS A 195 -13.42 8.07 -5.67
C CYS A 195 -13.37 9.19 -4.63
N LEU A 196 -12.68 8.97 -3.50
CA LEU A 196 -12.57 9.93 -2.41
C LEU A 196 -11.87 11.22 -2.83
N VAL A 197 -10.76 11.11 -3.57
CA VAL A 197 -9.96 12.26 -4.03
C VAL A 197 -10.60 12.97 -5.23
N GLY A 198 -11.51 12.29 -5.95
CA GLY A 198 -12.21 12.83 -7.11
C GLY A 198 -11.41 12.79 -8.42
N ARG A 199 -10.38 11.95 -8.49
CA ARG A 199 -9.59 11.71 -9.71
C ARG A 199 -9.11 10.27 -9.76
N ARG A 200 -8.86 9.76 -10.97
CA ARG A 200 -8.30 8.41 -11.15
C ARG A 200 -6.85 8.38 -10.66
N LEU A 201 -6.50 7.33 -9.93
CA LEU A 201 -5.15 7.08 -9.43
C LEU A 201 -4.71 5.67 -9.84
N SER A 202 -3.41 5.45 -9.88
CA SER A 202 -2.77 4.14 -9.94
C SER A 202 -2.26 3.71 -8.55
N ARG A 203 -1.71 2.49 -8.40
CA ARG A 203 -1.06 2.11 -7.12
C ARG A 203 0.18 2.95 -6.87
N VAL A 204 0.84 3.41 -7.93
CA VAL A 204 2.06 4.24 -7.83
C VAL A 204 1.78 5.60 -7.21
N ASP A 205 0.56 6.11 -7.35
CA ASP A 205 0.17 7.39 -6.77
C ASP A 205 -0.12 7.32 -5.28
N ILE A 206 -0.48 6.14 -4.78
CA ILE A 206 -1.01 5.96 -3.44
C ILE A 206 0.08 5.46 -2.51
N THR A 207 0.51 6.32 -1.60
CA THR A 207 1.47 5.94 -0.56
C THR A 207 0.78 5.14 0.56
N PRO A 208 1.53 4.29 1.30
CA PRO A 208 1.01 3.63 2.50
C PRO A 208 0.45 4.61 3.54
N SER A 209 1.09 5.77 3.70
CA SER A 209 0.61 6.85 4.57
C SER A 209 -0.75 7.38 4.11
N ALA A 210 -0.98 7.52 2.80
CA ALA A 210 -2.27 7.94 2.27
C ALA A 210 -3.38 6.94 2.59
N VAL A 211 -3.11 5.63 2.40
CA VAL A 211 -4.05 4.55 2.76
C VAL A 211 -4.40 4.61 4.25
N PHE A 212 -3.37 4.72 5.11
CA PHE A 212 -3.56 4.80 6.55
C PHE A 212 -4.46 5.99 6.94
N LEU A 213 -4.14 7.19 6.45
CA LEU A 213 -4.84 8.41 6.84
C LEU A 213 -6.28 8.44 6.32
N LEU A 214 -6.52 7.96 5.11
CA LEU A 214 -7.88 7.86 4.56
C LEU A 214 -8.72 6.84 5.34
N ALA A 215 -8.12 5.70 5.73
CA ALA A 215 -8.79 4.73 6.59
C ALA A 215 -9.11 5.33 7.96
N LEU A 216 -8.16 6.05 8.57
CA LEU A 216 -8.37 6.75 9.84
C LEU A 216 -9.52 7.76 9.72
N VAL A 217 -9.54 8.58 8.67
CA VAL A 217 -10.64 9.54 8.42
C VAL A 217 -11.98 8.82 8.29
N MET A 218 -12.06 7.76 7.49
CA MET A 218 -13.31 7.00 7.31
C MET A 218 -13.81 6.41 8.63
N MET A 219 -12.94 5.78 9.42
CA MET A 219 -13.32 5.20 10.70
C MET A 219 -13.75 6.26 11.71
N THR A 220 -13.03 7.39 11.76
CA THR A 220 -13.32 8.48 12.69
C THR A 220 -14.65 9.16 12.37
N LEU A 221 -14.91 9.47 11.09
CA LEU A 221 -16.23 9.97 10.68
C LEU A 221 -17.32 8.93 11.00
N GLY A 222 -17.05 7.65 10.80
CA GLY A 222 -17.92 6.56 11.21
C GLY A 222 -18.37 6.64 12.67
N VAL A 223 -17.42 6.89 13.57
CA VAL A 223 -17.69 7.02 15.01
C VAL A 223 -18.38 8.35 15.34
N MET A 224 -17.92 9.47 14.81
CA MET A 224 -18.54 10.80 15.03
C MET A 224 -20.00 10.84 14.59
N PHE A 225 -20.39 10.05 13.58
CA PHE A 225 -21.78 9.96 13.12
C PHE A 225 -22.57 8.80 13.77
N ALA A 226 -21.97 8.03 14.66
CA ALA A 226 -22.61 6.86 15.27
C ALA A 226 -23.74 7.24 16.23
N ASP A 227 -23.61 8.38 16.91
CA ASP A 227 -24.60 8.88 17.84
C ASP A 227 -25.71 9.71 17.17
N GLY A 228 -25.41 10.25 15.98
CA GLY A 228 -26.29 11.06 15.13
C GLY A 228 -26.02 12.56 15.18
N GLU A 229 -25.06 13.03 16.00
CA GLU A 229 -24.76 14.44 16.20
C GLU A 229 -23.25 14.69 16.13
N VAL A 230 -22.78 15.39 15.09
CA VAL A 230 -21.37 15.78 15.00
C VAL A 230 -21.16 17.16 15.62
N GLN A 231 -20.35 17.23 16.67
CA GLN A 231 -19.98 18.47 17.33
C GLN A 231 -18.80 19.16 16.59
N PRO A 232 -18.77 20.50 16.55
CA PRO A 232 -17.65 21.24 15.94
C PRO A 232 -16.28 20.90 16.54
N GLU A 233 -16.24 20.54 17.82
CA GLU A 233 -15.04 20.14 18.55
C GLU A 233 -14.45 18.84 18.00
N GLU A 234 -15.28 17.86 17.66
CA GLU A 234 -14.86 16.57 17.10
C GLU A 234 -14.27 16.75 15.69
N GLN A 235 -14.90 17.60 14.86
CA GLN A 235 -14.35 17.94 13.54
C GLN A 235 -12.98 18.62 13.67
N ARG A 236 -12.83 19.57 14.59
CA ARG A 236 -11.54 20.22 14.86
C ARG A 236 -10.49 19.22 15.31
N LEU A 237 -10.87 18.24 16.13
CA LEU A 237 -9.96 17.20 16.58
C LEU A 237 -9.53 16.29 15.43
N LEU A 238 -10.47 15.86 14.56
CA LEU A 238 -10.15 15.09 13.36
C LEU A 238 -9.11 15.81 12.52
N PHE A 239 -9.35 17.07 12.18
CA PHE A 239 -8.40 17.86 11.40
C PHE A 239 -7.06 18.01 12.12
N LYS A 240 -7.04 18.18 13.45
CA LYS A 240 -5.79 18.29 14.22
C LYS A 240 -5.01 16.99 14.20
N THR A 241 -5.66 15.85 14.44
CA THR A 241 -5.04 14.52 14.46
C THR A 241 -4.49 14.17 13.09
N VAL A 242 -5.31 14.31 12.04
CA VAL A 242 -4.89 14.04 10.66
C VAL A 242 -3.74 14.95 10.25
N ASN A 243 -3.81 16.26 10.48
CA ASN A 243 -2.73 17.18 10.11
C ASN A 243 -1.41 16.91 10.84
N ARG A 244 -1.46 16.37 12.06
CA ARG A 244 -0.27 15.95 12.82
C ARG A 244 0.41 14.73 12.18
N LEU A 245 -0.36 13.85 11.55
CA LEU A 245 0.12 12.61 10.96
C LEU A 245 0.53 12.72 9.49
N ILE A 246 0.26 13.87 8.85
CA ILE A 246 0.74 14.13 7.48
C ILE A 246 2.24 14.44 7.53
N PRO A 247 3.07 13.71 6.76
CA PRO A 247 4.50 14.01 6.64
C PRO A 247 4.75 15.48 6.27
N ASN A 248 5.86 16.03 6.78
CA ASN A 248 6.21 17.42 6.52
C ASN A 248 6.36 17.68 5.01
N ARG A 249 5.73 18.75 4.52
CA ARG A 249 5.74 19.19 3.10
C ARG A 249 5.02 18.27 2.10
N ASP A 250 4.16 17.37 2.58
CA ASP A 250 3.28 16.58 1.72
C ASP A 250 1.96 17.34 1.45
N ASP A 251 2.04 18.39 0.63
CA ASP A 251 0.89 19.25 0.31
C ASP A 251 -0.16 18.52 -0.55
N GLU A 252 0.26 17.53 -1.33
CA GLU A 252 -0.62 16.69 -2.13
C GLU A 252 -1.50 15.83 -1.23
N LEU A 253 -0.92 15.14 -0.24
CA LEU A 253 -1.69 14.34 0.72
C LEU A 253 -2.64 15.20 1.55
N ARG A 254 -2.24 16.43 1.92
CA ARG A 254 -3.15 17.40 2.57
C ARG A 254 -4.36 17.69 1.70
N GLN A 255 -4.14 17.95 0.41
CA GLN A 255 -5.22 18.22 -0.53
C GLN A 255 -6.14 17.01 -0.69
N TRP A 256 -5.58 15.80 -0.80
CA TRP A 256 -6.35 14.56 -0.91
C TRP A 256 -7.26 14.35 0.29
N LEU A 257 -6.74 14.53 1.50
CA LEU A 257 -7.51 14.34 2.73
C LEU A 257 -8.65 15.36 2.85
N ASN A 258 -8.40 16.62 2.51
CA ASN A 258 -9.45 17.64 2.49
C ASN A 258 -10.57 17.30 1.48
N ASN A 259 -10.19 16.87 0.28
CA ASN A 259 -11.16 16.42 -0.72
C ASN A 259 -11.94 15.19 -0.25
N ALA A 260 -11.25 14.20 0.33
CA ALA A 260 -11.86 12.98 0.82
C ALA A 260 -12.88 13.26 1.94
N ILE A 261 -12.57 14.16 2.88
CA ILE A 261 -13.52 14.56 3.93
C ILE A 261 -14.77 15.19 3.29
N ALA A 262 -14.63 16.13 2.36
CA ALA A 262 -15.76 16.75 1.67
C ALA A 262 -16.59 15.74 0.85
N THR A 263 -15.93 14.78 0.20
CA THR A 263 -16.58 13.70 -0.53
C THR A 263 -17.37 12.80 0.42
N LEU A 264 -16.79 12.43 1.57
CA LEU A 264 -17.43 11.57 2.58
C LEU A 264 -18.63 12.23 3.24
N GLU A 265 -18.62 13.55 3.43
CA GLU A 265 -19.79 14.31 3.89
C GLU A 265 -20.96 14.21 2.91
N SER A 266 -20.67 14.15 1.61
CA SER A 266 -21.68 14.10 0.54
C SER A 266 -22.10 12.67 0.18
N ASN A 267 -21.19 11.72 0.28
CA ASN A 267 -21.43 10.28 0.08
C ASN A 267 -20.86 9.50 1.28
N PRO A 268 -21.71 9.12 2.26
CA PRO A 268 -21.26 8.61 3.54
C PRO A 268 -20.81 7.15 3.48
N GLU A 269 -19.80 6.85 2.66
CA GLU A 269 -19.15 5.54 2.51
C GLU A 269 -18.60 5.01 3.85
N TYR A 270 -18.32 5.90 4.82
CA TYR A 270 -17.94 5.53 6.18
C TYR A 270 -19.03 4.74 6.94
N ARG A 271 -20.28 4.74 6.45
CA ARG A 271 -21.38 3.91 6.98
C ARG A 271 -21.33 2.47 6.47
N HIS A 272 -20.46 2.16 5.52
CA HIS A 272 -20.29 0.84 4.93
C HIS A 272 -18.94 0.25 5.36
N PRO A 273 -18.93 -0.65 6.36
CA PRO A 273 -17.67 -1.16 6.91
C PRO A 273 -16.76 -1.84 5.88
N HIS A 274 -17.36 -2.45 4.86
CA HIS A 274 -16.63 -3.06 3.75
C HIS A 274 -15.69 -2.09 3.01
N SER A 275 -16.03 -0.79 2.96
CA SER A 275 -15.22 0.21 2.27
C SER A 275 -13.89 0.46 3.00
N PHE A 276 -13.90 0.69 4.32
CA PHE A 276 -12.63 0.83 5.05
C PHE A 276 -11.88 -0.51 5.20
N VAL A 277 -12.58 -1.65 5.23
CA VAL A 277 -11.92 -2.97 5.23
C VAL A 277 -11.11 -3.16 3.95
N LYS A 278 -11.70 -2.89 2.78
CA LYS A 278 -11.02 -2.93 1.48
C LYS A 278 -9.81 -2.00 1.42
N LEU A 279 -9.94 -0.80 1.97
CA LEU A 279 -8.87 0.19 2.04
C LEU A 279 -7.71 -0.30 2.93
N THR A 280 -8.02 -0.93 4.07
CA THR A 280 -7.04 -1.38 5.06
C THR A 280 -6.42 -2.74 4.76
N THR A 281 -6.77 -3.40 3.64
CA THR A 281 -6.19 -4.68 3.23
C THR A 281 -4.66 -4.64 3.10
N ALA A 282 -4.10 -3.49 2.73
CA ALA A 282 -2.65 -3.27 2.60
C ALA A 282 -1.96 -2.82 3.91
N LEU A 283 -2.71 -2.69 5.00
CA LEU A 283 -2.19 -2.36 6.33
C LEU A 283 -1.93 -3.65 7.12
N SER A 284 -0.80 -3.67 7.82
CA SER A 284 -0.47 -4.70 8.80
C SER A 284 -1.42 -4.63 10.02
N GLY A 285 -1.45 -5.69 10.81
CA GLY A 285 -2.21 -5.72 12.07
C GLY A 285 -1.85 -4.56 13.00
N SER A 286 -0.55 -4.25 13.13
CA SER A 286 -0.05 -3.13 13.95
C SER A 286 -0.54 -1.76 13.46
N GLU A 287 -0.66 -1.57 12.16
CA GLU A 287 -1.14 -0.30 11.57
C GLU A 287 -2.65 -0.16 11.66
N LYS A 288 -3.40 -1.24 11.47
CA LYS A 288 -4.84 -1.27 11.77
C LYS A 288 -5.08 -0.96 13.25
N LEU A 289 -4.26 -1.53 14.14
CA LEU A 289 -4.31 -1.27 15.57
C LEU A 289 -3.95 0.17 15.91
N LEU A 290 -2.89 0.73 15.32
CA LEU A 290 -2.53 2.15 15.52
C LEU A 290 -3.66 3.08 15.07
N ALA A 291 -4.27 2.80 13.91
CA ALA A 291 -5.40 3.58 13.43
C ALA A 291 -6.59 3.48 14.41
N LEU A 292 -6.95 2.28 14.86
CA LEU A 292 -8.00 2.08 15.87
C LEU A 292 -7.70 2.83 17.18
N GLY A 293 -6.44 2.83 17.62
CA GLY A 293 -6.00 3.58 18.81
C GLY A 293 -6.26 5.09 18.70
N PHE A 294 -6.02 5.68 17.53
CA PHE A 294 -6.40 7.08 17.28
C PHE A 294 -7.91 7.30 17.33
N VAL A 295 -8.71 6.38 16.80
CA VAL A 295 -10.17 6.53 16.86
C VAL A 295 -10.66 6.46 18.31
N TYR A 296 -10.10 5.55 19.12
CA TYR A 296 -10.40 5.48 20.56
C TYR A 296 -9.99 6.74 21.33
N GLU A 297 -8.78 7.25 21.09
CA GLU A 297 -8.32 8.51 21.69
C GLU A 297 -9.29 9.66 21.37
N MET A 298 -9.75 9.73 20.12
CA MET A 298 -10.67 10.76 19.67
C MET A 298 -12.08 10.63 20.26
N SER A 299 -12.55 9.41 20.50
CA SER A 299 -13.83 9.14 21.16
C SER A 299 -13.82 9.38 22.67
N ALA A 300 -12.65 9.53 23.29
CA ALA A 300 -12.52 9.66 24.73
C ALA A 300 -11.94 11.02 25.15
N VAL A 301 -12.16 12.06 24.36
CA VAL A 301 -11.55 13.39 24.56
C VAL A 301 -11.96 14.03 25.88
N ASP A 302 -13.18 13.77 26.33
CA ASP A 302 -13.71 14.19 27.63
C ASP A 302 -13.54 13.10 28.71
N GLY A 303 -12.84 12.02 28.38
CA GLY A 303 -12.64 10.85 29.22
C GLY A 303 -13.81 9.87 29.24
N ILE A 304 -14.85 10.07 28.42
CA ILE A 304 -16.03 9.21 28.37
C ILE A 304 -16.34 8.84 26.91
N ILE A 305 -16.44 7.55 26.62
CA ILE A 305 -16.87 7.07 25.31
C ILE A 305 -18.37 6.82 25.33
N ASP A 306 -19.13 7.46 24.42
CA ASP A 306 -20.57 7.23 24.31
C ASP A 306 -20.86 5.74 23.99
N PRO A 307 -21.91 5.11 24.57
CA PRO A 307 -22.22 3.71 24.30
C PRO A 307 -22.43 3.35 22.82
N LYS A 308 -22.94 4.28 21.99
CA LYS A 308 -23.10 4.07 20.55
C LYS A 308 -21.75 4.11 19.84
N GLU A 309 -20.86 5.02 20.22
CA GLU A 309 -19.48 5.08 19.73
C GLU A 309 -18.70 3.82 20.11
N LYS A 310 -18.79 3.39 21.37
CA LYS A 310 -18.16 2.15 21.87
C LYS A 310 -18.63 0.94 21.04
N LYS A 311 -19.93 0.87 20.74
CA LYS A 311 -20.47 -0.19 19.87
C LYS A 311 -19.95 -0.11 18.43
N TYR A 312 -19.81 1.09 17.87
CA TYR A 312 -19.22 1.26 16.54
C TYR A 312 -17.75 0.83 16.54
N LEU A 313 -16.96 1.25 17.54
CA LEU A 313 -15.55 0.89 17.70
C LEU A 313 -15.37 -0.63 17.80
N GLN A 314 -16.22 -1.31 18.57
CA GLN A 314 -16.23 -2.78 18.65
C GLN A 314 -16.52 -3.45 17.31
N LEU A 315 -17.49 -2.93 16.55
CA LEU A 315 -17.78 -3.45 15.21
C LEU A 315 -16.59 -3.22 14.27
N THR A 316 -16.00 -2.03 14.29
CA THR A 316 -14.82 -1.68 13.50
C THR A 316 -13.64 -2.58 13.82
N ALA A 317 -13.33 -2.81 15.11
CA ALA A 317 -12.28 -3.73 15.53
C ALA A 317 -12.51 -5.16 14.99
N ASN A 318 -13.75 -5.66 15.06
CA ASN A 318 -14.11 -6.96 14.50
C ASN A 318 -13.92 -7.01 12.97
N PHE A 319 -14.34 -5.98 12.24
CA PHE A 319 -14.16 -5.91 10.79
C PHE A 319 -12.68 -5.83 10.38
N LEU A 320 -11.83 -5.23 11.21
CA LEU A 320 -10.39 -5.16 11.01
C LEU A 320 -9.65 -6.43 11.48
N GLU A 321 -10.37 -7.40 12.05
CA GLU A 321 -9.82 -8.64 12.63
C GLU A 321 -8.84 -8.39 13.78
N ILE A 322 -9.10 -7.34 14.57
CA ILE A 322 -8.30 -7.00 15.75
C ILE A 322 -8.68 -7.94 16.91
N ASP A 323 -7.69 -8.46 17.64
CA ASP A 323 -7.90 -9.29 18.83
C ASP A 323 -8.79 -8.53 19.84
N PRO A 324 -9.94 -9.09 20.26
CA PRO A 324 -10.83 -8.45 21.21
C PRO A 324 -10.16 -8.03 22.53
N ARG A 325 -9.07 -8.72 22.94
CA ARG A 325 -8.30 -8.32 24.12
C ARG A 325 -7.60 -6.98 23.95
N TYR A 326 -7.13 -6.68 22.74
CA TYR A 326 -6.50 -5.39 22.41
C TYR A 326 -7.53 -4.26 22.37
N GLU A 327 -8.71 -4.54 21.81
CA GLU A 327 -9.84 -3.61 21.81
C GLU A 327 -10.29 -3.29 23.24
N ALA A 328 -10.42 -4.29 24.11
CA ALA A 328 -10.78 -4.10 25.51
C ALA A 328 -9.76 -3.23 26.26
N VAL A 329 -8.46 -3.45 26.01
CA VAL A 329 -7.38 -2.62 26.59
C VAL A 329 -7.51 -1.16 26.14
N MET A 330 -7.77 -0.90 24.85
CA MET A 330 -7.98 0.46 24.35
C MET A 330 -9.22 1.11 24.96
N ALA A 331 -10.34 0.40 25.00
CA ALA A 331 -11.58 0.91 25.57
C ALA A 331 -11.43 1.26 27.06
N ALA A 332 -10.77 0.40 27.83
CA ALA A 332 -10.57 0.60 29.26
C ALA A 332 -9.54 1.70 29.56
N GLY A 333 -8.42 1.72 28.80
CA GLY A 333 -7.39 2.75 28.90
C GLY A 333 -7.95 4.13 28.58
N PHE A 334 -8.46 4.34 27.37
CA PHE A 334 -8.96 5.65 26.96
C PHE A 334 -10.24 6.06 27.71
N GLY A 335 -11.11 5.12 28.08
CA GLY A 335 -12.32 5.39 28.86
C GLY A 335 -12.09 5.61 30.36
N GLY A 336 -10.84 5.58 30.84
CA GLY A 336 -10.50 5.82 32.25
C GLY A 336 -11.00 4.74 33.22
N GLU A 337 -11.33 3.55 32.71
CA GLU A 337 -11.80 2.40 33.51
C GLU A 337 -10.63 1.63 34.15
N GLY A 338 -9.40 1.87 33.69
CA GLY A 338 -8.18 1.18 34.12
C GLY A 338 -7.97 -0.15 33.40
N ILE A 339 -6.72 -0.52 33.13
CA ILE A 339 -6.39 -1.71 32.33
C ILE A 339 -6.22 -2.93 33.26
N GLU A 340 -7.12 -3.92 33.15
CA GLU A 340 -7.04 -5.14 33.97
C GLU A 340 -6.14 -6.24 33.37
N ASP A 341 -6.18 -6.42 32.05
CA ASP A 341 -5.40 -7.46 31.35
C ASP A 341 -4.01 -6.95 30.97
N GLU A 342 -3.10 -6.97 31.96
CA GLU A 342 -1.69 -6.60 31.80
C GLU A 342 -0.95 -7.42 30.74
N LYS A 343 -1.39 -8.67 30.50
CA LYS A 343 -0.78 -9.52 29.48
C LYS A 343 -1.17 -9.02 28.09
N ALA A 344 -2.46 -8.76 27.87
CA ALA A 344 -2.94 -8.16 26.63
C ALA A 344 -2.32 -6.77 26.40
N PHE A 345 -2.15 -5.97 27.45
CA PHE A 345 -1.48 -4.67 27.33
C PHE A 345 0.00 -4.79 26.95
N THR A 346 0.71 -5.78 27.48
CA THR A 346 2.10 -6.06 27.09
C THR A 346 2.20 -6.53 25.64
N GLU A 347 1.29 -7.39 25.20
CA GLU A 347 1.19 -7.82 23.80
C GLU A 347 0.86 -6.62 22.88
N LEU A 348 -0.08 -5.77 23.27
CA LEU A 348 -0.44 -4.52 22.58
C LEU A 348 0.77 -3.60 22.40
N ARG A 349 1.56 -3.39 23.47
CA ARG A 349 2.81 -2.60 23.41
C ARG A 349 3.80 -3.18 22.41
N SER A 350 3.88 -4.51 22.31
CA SER A 350 4.73 -5.15 21.32
C SER A 350 4.22 -4.92 19.90
N GLN A 351 2.90 -4.88 19.66
CA GLN A 351 2.33 -4.59 18.34
C GLN A 351 2.49 -3.11 17.96
N LEU A 352 2.30 -2.21 18.92
CA LEU A 352 2.48 -0.77 18.73
C LEU A 352 3.93 -0.30 18.93
N ASN A 353 4.91 -1.20 18.85
CA ASN A 353 6.31 -0.80 18.92
C ASN A 353 6.62 0.24 17.82
N PRO A 354 7.11 1.45 18.17
CA PRO A 354 7.35 2.53 17.22
C PRO A 354 8.17 2.13 15.98
N GLU A 355 9.11 1.20 16.11
CA GLU A 355 9.95 0.75 15.00
C GLU A 355 9.17 0.03 13.88
N GLN A 356 7.96 -0.45 14.15
CA GLN A 356 7.13 -1.11 13.15
C GLN A 356 6.54 -0.13 12.12
N PHE A 357 6.54 1.18 12.42
CA PHE A 357 5.84 2.18 11.62
C PHE A 357 6.75 2.98 10.68
N TRP A 358 8.03 2.63 10.58
CA TRP A 358 8.98 3.23 9.63
C TRP A 358 8.53 3.10 8.18
N TYR A 359 7.76 2.05 7.86
CA TYR A 359 7.20 1.86 6.52
C TYR A 359 6.24 2.99 6.13
N LEU A 360 5.42 3.48 7.07
CA LEU A 360 4.48 4.57 6.79
C LEU A 360 5.24 5.88 6.60
N ASN A 361 5.93 6.33 7.65
CA ASN A 361 6.81 7.50 7.72
C ASN A 361 7.29 7.68 9.18
N ALA A 362 8.40 8.39 9.39
CA ALA A 362 8.89 8.75 10.74
C ALA A 362 7.83 9.38 11.65
N VAL A 363 6.88 10.15 11.12
CA VAL A 363 5.79 10.73 11.91
C VAL A 363 4.93 9.67 12.61
N PHE A 364 4.78 8.48 12.01
CA PHE A 364 4.01 7.38 12.60
C PHE A 364 4.75 6.65 13.71
N VAL A 365 6.10 6.73 13.73
CA VAL A 365 6.92 6.27 14.86
C VAL A 365 6.58 7.09 16.10
N ASP A 366 6.52 8.40 15.96
CA ASP A 366 6.16 9.30 17.06
C ASP A 366 4.66 9.22 17.40
N ALA A 367 3.81 8.95 16.41
CA ALA A 367 2.38 8.68 16.60
C ALA A 367 2.13 7.45 17.48
N ALA A 368 2.87 6.36 17.23
CA ALA A 368 2.77 5.14 18.02
C ALA A 368 3.22 5.36 19.47
N LYS A 369 4.33 6.08 19.68
CA LYS A 369 4.76 6.49 21.03
C LYS A 369 3.68 7.29 21.74
N TYR A 370 3.09 8.27 21.04
CA TYR A 370 2.01 9.09 21.60
C TYR A 370 0.81 8.26 22.07
N ILE A 371 0.37 7.28 21.28
CA ILE A 371 -0.75 6.41 21.66
C ILE A 371 -0.40 5.54 22.87
N LEU A 372 0.81 5.00 22.92
CA LEU A 372 1.29 4.23 24.06
C LEU A 372 1.38 5.08 25.33
N ASP A 373 1.98 6.27 25.25
CA ASP A 373 2.10 7.20 26.38
C ASP A 373 0.70 7.61 26.89
N SER A 374 -0.26 7.83 25.99
CA SER A 374 -1.65 8.15 26.35
C SER A 374 -2.33 7.00 27.08
N LEU A 375 -2.17 5.75 26.61
CA LEU A 375 -2.71 4.57 27.29
C LEU A 375 -2.08 4.38 28.68
N GLU A 376 -0.77 4.62 28.82
CA GLU A 376 -0.08 4.51 30.11
C GLU A 376 -0.59 5.54 31.12
N VAL A 377 -0.74 6.80 30.71
CA VAL A 377 -1.28 7.88 31.57
C VAL A 377 -2.72 7.59 32.00
N CYS A 378 -3.56 7.06 31.11
CA CYS A 378 -4.95 6.77 31.46
C CYS A 378 -5.13 5.44 32.21
N SER A 379 -4.10 4.59 32.27
CA SER A 379 -4.12 3.31 32.98
C SER A 379 -3.75 3.42 34.47
N SER A 380 -3.21 4.57 34.89
CA SER A 380 -2.80 4.90 36.26
C SER A 380 -3.81 5.79 36.97
#